data_AF-A0A835Z9I2-F1
#
_entry.id   AF-A0A835Z9I2-F1
#
_cell.length_a   1.000
_cell.length_b   1.000
_cell.length_c   1.000
_cell.angle_alpha   90.00
_cell.angle_beta   90.00
_cell.angle_gamma   90.00
#
_symmetry.space_group_name_H-M   'P 1'
#
loop_
_entity.id
_entity.type
_entity.pdbx_description
1 polymer ?
#
loop_
_entity_poly.entity_id
_entity_poly.type
_entity_poly.pdbx_seq_one_letter_code
_entity_poly.pdbx_strand_id
1 'polypeptide(L)'
;MGLAAAAFIAGGMVQHQRVLLAFVQLTDRDVTDDLKAQAEAALQEAARLRAEAEALEDRSPEAIALRAEQEAVIAAAGRARSEPVSRGDGGSLKEDLVGTRYVLSFDIGREKGTWMPPQWGASGARLNVDVLVEFGPSGTFAEVALKSPFVATDVAGIAWSVEGARGTGSLQQSTLRFSLQTSGAARGDVSIPAGPIYCSVPAWGARLSRSRGMVTVRQKRWGIREESRILGVFSAQRVE
;
A
#
# COMPACT_ATOMS: atom_id res chain seq x y z
N MET A 1 48.16 47.95 -63.10
CA MET A 1 46.74 47.94 -62.71
C MET A 1 46.29 46.49 -62.73
N GLY A 2 46.16 45.73 -61.64
CA GLY A 2 45.95 46.09 -60.25
C GLY A 2 44.64 45.46 -59.78
N LEU A 3 44.72 44.22 -59.28
CA LEU A 3 43.86 43.62 -58.23
C LEU A 3 42.40 44.08 -58.17
N ALA A 4 41.47 43.41 -58.87
CA ALA A 4 40.03 43.62 -58.61
C ALA A 4 39.09 42.46 -59.04
N ALA A 5 39.57 41.22 -59.21
CA ALA A 5 38.73 40.13 -59.75
C ALA A 5 38.69 38.84 -58.90
N ALA A 6 39.25 38.83 -57.69
CA ALA A 6 39.33 37.62 -56.86
C ALA A 6 38.52 37.66 -55.55
N ALA A 7 37.78 38.74 -55.26
CA ALA A 7 37.08 38.90 -53.99
C ALA A 7 35.60 38.48 -54.00
N PHE A 8 35.00 38.20 -55.16
CA PHE A 8 33.54 38.01 -55.25
C PHE A 8 33.06 36.54 -55.20
N ILE A 9 33.96 35.56 -55.32
CA ILE A 9 33.56 34.13 -55.35
C ILE A 9 33.66 33.48 -53.95
N ALA A 10 34.45 34.04 -53.02
CA ALA A 10 34.59 33.47 -51.67
C ALA A 10 33.47 33.88 -50.68
N GLY A 11 32.74 34.98 -50.95
CA GLY A 11 31.70 35.49 -50.04
C GLY A 11 30.35 34.78 -50.13
N GLY A 12 29.96 34.31 -51.32
CA GLY A 12 28.63 33.70 -51.55
C GLY A 12 28.49 32.26 -51.06
N MET A 13 29.61 31.52 -50.96
CA MET A 13 29.58 30.09 -50.62
C MET A 13 29.51 29.85 -49.09
N VAL A 14 29.97 30.80 -48.28
CA VAL A 14 29.88 30.74 -46.80
C VAL A 14 28.49 31.10 -46.27
N GLN A 15 27.73 31.93 -47.00
CA GLN A 15 26.35 32.27 -46.62
C GLN A 15 25.36 31.13 -46.92
N HIS A 16 25.53 30.39 -48.03
CA HIS A 16 24.65 29.26 -48.34
C HIS A 16 24.87 28.04 -47.42
N GLN A 17 26.10 27.77 -46.96
CA GLN A 17 26.36 26.69 -46.00
C GLN A 17 25.84 26.99 -44.58
N ARG A 18 25.80 28.26 -44.14
CA ARG A 18 25.25 28.63 -42.82
C ARG A 18 23.72 28.60 -42.77
N VAL A 19 23.05 28.88 -43.88
CA VAL A 19 21.58 28.81 -43.97
C VAL A 19 21.10 27.35 -43.93
N LEU A 20 21.80 26.42 -44.60
CA LEU A 20 21.46 24.99 -44.59
C LEU A 20 21.67 24.34 -43.20
N LEU A 21 22.72 24.71 -42.46
CA LEU A 21 22.96 24.20 -41.10
C LEU A 21 21.97 24.76 -40.06
N ALA A 22 21.53 26.01 -40.21
CA ALA A 22 20.50 26.59 -39.37
C ALA A 22 19.11 25.97 -39.66
N PHE A 23 18.79 25.68 -40.92
CA PHE A 23 17.51 25.09 -41.31
C PHE A 23 17.38 23.64 -40.81
N VAL A 24 18.46 22.85 -40.87
CA VAL A 24 18.49 21.46 -40.36
C VAL A 24 18.44 21.42 -38.82
N GLN A 25 19.04 22.39 -38.11
CA GLN A 25 18.96 22.46 -36.64
C GLN A 25 17.63 22.98 -36.10
N LEU A 26 16.89 23.78 -36.88
CA LEU A 26 15.54 24.24 -36.50
C LEU A 26 14.51 23.12 -36.64
N THR A 27 14.56 22.34 -37.73
CA THR A 27 13.59 21.26 -37.97
C THR A 27 13.71 20.08 -36.99
N ASP A 28 14.90 19.78 -36.47
CA ASP A 28 15.10 18.64 -35.57
C ASP A 28 14.57 18.94 -34.14
N ARG A 29 14.70 20.20 -33.70
CA ARG A 29 14.20 20.69 -32.41
C ARG A 29 12.68 20.78 -32.38
N ASP A 30 12.08 21.36 -33.42
CA ASP A 30 10.62 21.53 -33.48
C ASP A 30 9.91 20.16 -33.55
N VAL A 31 10.47 19.20 -34.29
CA VAL A 31 9.95 17.82 -34.32
C VAL A 31 10.11 17.10 -32.97
N THR A 32 11.20 17.33 -32.23
CA THR A 32 11.36 16.71 -30.90
C THR A 32 10.45 17.34 -29.84
N ASP A 33 10.17 18.63 -29.93
CA ASP A 33 9.28 19.31 -28.98
C ASP A 33 7.81 18.98 -29.25
N ASP A 34 7.40 18.83 -30.51
CA ASP A 34 6.06 18.32 -30.87
C ASP A 34 5.85 16.87 -30.42
N LEU A 35 6.85 15.99 -30.59
CA LEU A 35 6.78 14.60 -30.12
C LEU A 35 6.71 14.51 -28.59
N LYS A 36 7.42 15.37 -27.87
CA LYS A 36 7.31 15.45 -26.39
C LYS A 36 5.95 15.92 -25.96
N ALA A 37 5.40 16.96 -26.60
CA ALA A 37 4.07 17.45 -26.31
C ALA A 37 2.99 16.37 -26.57
N GLN A 38 3.13 15.61 -27.66
CA GLN A 38 2.25 14.47 -27.95
C GLN A 38 2.39 13.35 -26.92
N ALA A 39 3.61 13.03 -26.50
CA ALA A 39 3.85 12.00 -25.48
C ALA A 39 3.28 12.41 -24.11
N GLU A 40 3.44 13.67 -23.71
CA GLU A 40 2.85 14.20 -22.47
C GLU A 40 1.32 14.21 -22.52
N ALA A 41 0.73 14.62 -23.65
CA ALA A 41 -0.72 14.58 -23.85
C ALA A 41 -1.27 13.13 -23.78
N ALA A 42 -0.58 12.17 -24.41
CA ALA A 42 -0.95 10.76 -24.34
C ALA A 42 -0.83 10.20 -22.91
N LEU A 43 0.17 10.63 -22.13
CA LEU A 43 0.33 10.23 -20.74
C LEU A 43 -0.79 10.79 -19.85
N GLN A 44 -1.18 12.05 -20.08
CA GLN A 44 -2.30 12.69 -19.38
C GLN A 44 -3.63 12.02 -19.72
N GLU A 45 -3.87 11.67 -20.98
CA GLU A 45 -5.08 10.97 -21.39
C GLU A 45 -5.14 9.54 -20.84
N ALA A 46 -4.03 8.81 -20.84
CA ALA A 46 -3.95 7.49 -20.21
C ALA A 46 -4.19 7.56 -18.69
N ALA A 47 -3.69 8.61 -18.02
CA ALA A 47 -3.96 8.85 -16.61
C ALA A 47 -5.45 9.16 -16.36
N ARG A 48 -6.08 9.96 -17.22
CA ARG A 48 -7.53 10.27 -17.14
C ARG A 48 -8.36 8.99 -17.31
N LEU A 49 -8.08 8.20 -18.34
CA LEU A 49 -8.82 6.96 -18.62
C LEU A 49 -8.65 5.93 -17.50
N ARG A 50 -7.47 5.84 -16.88
CA ARG A 50 -7.26 4.98 -15.69
C ARG A 50 -8.07 5.45 -14.48
N ALA A 51 -8.07 6.76 -14.19
CA ALA A 51 -8.86 7.31 -13.10
C ALA A 51 -10.37 7.12 -13.32
N GLU A 52 -10.83 7.26 -14.57
CA GLU A 52 -12.23 7.02 -14.95
C GLU A 52 -12.61 5.55 -14.82
N ALA A 53 -11.74 4.62 -15.23
CA ALA A 53 -11.94 3.18 -15.06
C ALA A 53 -12.01 2.78 -13.58
N GLU A 54 -11.12 3.31 -12.74
CA GLU A 54 -11.12 3.06 -11.28
C GLU A 54 -12.40 3.62 -10.62
N ALA A 55 -12.84 4.82 -11.02
CA ALA A 55 -14.09 5.39 -10.54
C ALA A 55 -15.33 4.60 -10.99
N LEU A 56 -15.27 3.92 -12.14
CA LEU A 56 -16.34 3.06 -12.62
C LEU A 56 -16.40 1.74 -11.84
N GLU A 57 -15.23 1.16 -11.51
CA GLU A 57 -15.10 -0.06 -10.74
C GLU A 57 -15.63 0.12 -9.30
N ASP A 58 -15.28 1.23 -8.65
CA ASP A 58 -15.81 1.60 -7.32
C ASP A 58 -17.32 1.86 -7.30
N ARG A 59 -17.92 2.23 -8.46
CA ARG A 59 -19.36 2.51 -8.60
C ARG A 59 -20.15 1.33 -9.17
N SER A 60 -19.50 0.19 -9.41
CA SER A 60 -20.20 -1.00 -9.87
C SER A 60 -21.24 -1.43 -8.83
N PRO A 61 -22.49 -1.72 -9.24
CA PRO A 61 -23.52 -2.24 -8.33
C PRO A 61 -23.09 -3.50 -7.58
N GLU A 62 -22.23 -4.31 -8.19
CA GLU A 62 -21.66 -5.53 -7.62
C GLU A 62 -20.66 -5.21 -6.49
N ALA A 63 -19.79 -4.20 -6.68
CA ALA A 63 -18.85 -3.75 -5.65
C ALA A 63 -19.58 -3.10 -4.46
N ILE A 64 -20.65 -2.34 -4.74
CA ILE A 64 -21.50 -1.72 -3.71
C ILE A 64 -22.25 -2.79 -2.91
N ALA A 65 -22.83 -3.80 -3.58
CA ALA A 65 -23.57 -4.88 -2.93
C ALA A 65 -22.66 -5.75 -2.06
N LEU A 66 -21.48 -6.14 -2.55
CA LEU A 66 -20.53 -6.93 -1.76
C LEU A 66 -20.00 -6.15 -0.55
N ARG A 67 -19.75 -4.84 -0.71
CA ARG A 67 -19.34 -3.98 0.39
C ARG A 67 -20.44 -3.84 1.44
N ALA A 68 -21.70 -3.71 1.03
CA ALA A 68 -22.84 -3.70 1.93
C ALA A 68 -23.01 -5.05 2.66
N GLU A 69 -22.77 -6.18 1.99
CA GLU A 69 -22.77 -7.51 2.61
C GLU A 69 -21.62 -7.66 3.62
N GLN A 70 -20.41 -7.21 3.28
CA GLN A 70 -19.26 -7.20 4.18
C GLN A 70 -19.53 -6.31 5.41
N GLU A 71 -20.01 -5.08 5.19
CA GLU A 71 -20.40 -4.16 6.27
C GLU A 71 -21.52 -4.75 7.14
N ALA A 72 -22.47 -5.49 6.55
CA ALA A 72 -23.53 -6.18 7.28
C ALA A 72 -23.00 -7.36 8.11
N VAL A 73 -22.07 -8.16 7.58
CA VAL A 73 -21.39 -9.25 8.32
C VAL A 73 -20.56 -8.68 9.48
N ILE A 74 -19.81 -7.61 9.23
CA ILE A 74 -19.05 -6.85 10.23
C ILE A 74 -20.01 -6.29 11.31
N ALA A 75 -21.11 -5.65 10.91
CA ALA A 75 -22.08 -5.08 11.84
C ALA A 75 -22.91 -6.13 12.60
N ALA A 76 -23.15 -7.30 12.01
CA ALA A 76 -23.85 -8.41 12.66
C ALA A 76 -22.96 -9.09 13.70
N ALA A 77 -21.70 -9.35 13.36
CA ALA A 77 -20.74 -9.90 14.33
C ALA A 77 -20.31 -8.85 15.39
N GLY A 78 -20.41 -7.55 15.11
CA GLY A 78 -20.23 -6.48 16.10
C GLY A 78 -21.39 -6.35 17.12
N ARG A 79 -22.60 -6.83 16.76
CA ARG A 79 -23.79 -6.86 17.64
C ARG A 79 -23.87 -8.12 18.50
N ALA A 80 -23.11 -9.17 18.19
CA ALA A 80 -22.99 -10.34 19.03
C ALA A 80 -22.11 -10.07 20.27
N ARG A 81 -22.79 -9.79 21.39
CA ARG A 81 -22.39 -10.00 22.79
C ARG A 81 -21.42 -9.02 23.44
N SER A 82 -22.03 -8.01 24.07
CA SER A 82 -21.58 -7.44 25.35
C SER A 82 -21.98 -8.37 26.51
N GLU A 83 -21.18 -9.40 26.78
CA GLU A 83 -21.17 -10.03 28.10
C GLU A 83 -19.96 -9.51 28.90
N PRO A 84 -20.17 -9.11 30.17
CA PRO A 84 -19.08 -8.76 31.06
C PRO A 84 -18.26 -10.02 31.34
N VAL A 85 -17.10 -10.14 30.69
CA VAL A 85 -16.17 -11.24 30.96
C VAL A 85 -15.38 -10.90 32.21
N SER A 86 -15.55 -11.76 33.21
CA SER A 86 -14.77 -11.84 34.44
C SER A 86 -13.27 -11.81 34.12
N ARG A 87 -12.51 -11.05 34.93
CA ARG A 87 -11.05 -11.02 34.93
C ARG A 87 -10.55 -12.45 35.12
N GLY A 88 -10.13 -13.12 34.03
CA GLY A 88 -9.69 -14.50 34.06
C GLY A 88 -8.45 -14.69 34.94
N ASP A 89 -8.49 -15.73 35.75
CA ASP A 89 -7.41 -16.20 36.62
C ASP A 89 -6.19 -16.63 35.78
N GLY A 90 -5.10 -15.87 35.84
CA GLY A 90 -3.70 -16.35 35.71
C GLY A 90 -3.23 -17.11 34.45
N GLY A 91 -4.08 -17.37 33.44
CA GLY A 91 -3.69 -18.02 32.18
C GLY A 91 -2.76 -17.15 31.33
N SER A 92 -1.89 -17.77 30.54
CA SER A 92 -1.03 -17.00 29.64
C SER A 92 -1.87 -16.47 28.47
N LEU A 93 -1.78 -15.17 28.15
CA LEU A 93 -2.52 -14.54 27.03
C LEU A 93 -2.36 -15.31 25.70
N LYS A 94 -1.23 -16.02 25.57
CA LYS A 94 -0.96 -16.88 24.42
C LYS A 94 -1.96 -18.05 24.37
N GLU A 95 -2.24 -18.71 25.48
CA GLU A 95 -3.23 -19.79 25.54
C GLU A 95 -4.63 -19.28 25.20
N ASP A 96 -5.02 -18.11 25.73
CA ASP A 96 -6.34 -17.52 25.50
C ASP A 96 -6.63 -17.20 24.02
N LEU A 97 -5.59 -16.93 23.22
CA LEU A 97 -5.75 -16.63 21.81
C LEU A 97 -5.81 -17.89 20.94
N VAL A 98 -5.31 -19.04 21.39
CA VAL A 98 -5.32 -20.27 20.59
C VAL A 98 -6.76 -20.71 20.30
N GLY A 99 -7.04 -21.06 19.04
CA GLY A 99 -8.36 -21.45 18.54
C GLY A 99 -9.31 -20.27 18.30
N THR A 100 -8.88 -19.02 18.54
CA THR A 100 -9.70 -17.84 18.23
C THR A 100 -9.51 -17.41 16.78
N ARG A 101 -10.62 -16.97 16.17
CA ARG A 101 -10.67 -16.49 14.79
C ARG A 101 -10.93 -15.00 14.71
N TYR A 102 -10.26 -14.33 13.79
CA TYR A 102 -10.41 -12.91 13.55
C TYR A 102 -10.43 -12.58 12.07
N VAL A 103 -11.35 -11.71 11.66
CA VAL A 103 -11.23 -10.96 10.41
C VAL A 103 -10.41 -9.71 10.71
N LEU A 104 -9.28 -9.58 10.01
CA LEU A 104 -8.39 -8.44 10.06
C LEU A 104 -8.65 -7.57 8.85
N SER A 105 -9.22 -6.38 9.06
CA SER A 105 -9.46 -5.40 8.01
C SER A 105 -8.32 -4.40 7.97
N PHE A 106 -7.42 -4.59 7.00
CA PHE A 106 -6.28 -3.73 6.72
C PHE A 106 -6.72 -2.51 5.92
N ASP A 107 -6.33 -1.34 6.40
CA ASP A 107 -6.45 -0.05 5.71
C ASP A 107 -5.03 0.43 5.41
N ILE A 108 -4.58 0.17 4.19
CA ILE A 108 -3.24 0.46 3.71
C ILE A 108 -3.24 1.76 2.92
N GLY A 109 -2.41 2.70 3.33
CA GLY A 109 -2.33 4.01 2.72
C GLY A 109 -1.49 4.96 3.56
N ARG A 110 -1.47 6.24 3.17
CA ARG A 110 -0.63 7.24 3.82
C ARG A 110 -1.07 7.50 5.26
N GLU A 111 -0.22 7.13 6.21
CA GLU A 111 -0.40 7.37 7.64
C GLU A 111 0.46 8.52 8.15
N LYS A 112 0.01 9.20 9.21
CA LYS A 112 0.81 10.27 9.84
C LYS A 112 2.11 9.67 10.39
N GLY A 113 3.24 10.25 10.00
CA GLY A 113 4.55 9.71 10.37
C GLY A 113 4.92 8.44 9.62
N THR A 114 4.19 8.07 8.56
CA THR A 114 4.70 7.10 7.60
C THR A 114 5.96 7.63 6.95
N TRP A 115 6.96 6.76 6.87
CA TRP A 115 8.20 7.03 6.17
C TRP A 115 8.18 6.39 4.77
N MET A 116 7.00 6.07 4.22
CA MET A 116 6.88 5.68 2.82
C MET A 116 7.33 6.82 1.89
N PRO A 117 7.80 6.52 0.67
CA PRO A 117 8.21 7.54 -0.29
C PRO A 117 7.13 8.62 -0.50
N PRO A 118 7.49 9.89 -0.77
CA PRO A 118 6.53 10.99 -0.84
C PRO A 118 5.39 10.79 -1.85
N GLN A 119 5.65 10.06 -2.93
CA GLN A 119 4.69 9.74 -3.98
C GLN A 119 3.72 8.60 -3.61
N TRP A 120 4.00 7.84 -2.54
CA TRP A 120 3.18 6.70 -2.15
C TRP A 120 1.97 7.17 -1.34
N GLY A 121 0.76 6.83 -1.80
CA GLY A 121 -0.50 7.30 -1.23
C GLY A 121 -0.67 8.83 -1.24
N ALA A 122 -0.01 9.53 -2.16
CA ALA A 122 -0.15 10.97 -2.37
C ALA A 122 -1.51 11.35 -2.98
N SER A 123 -2.10 10.45 -3.78
CA SER A 123 -3.42 10.59 -4.38
C SER A 123 -4.57 10.54 -3.36
N GLY A 124 -4.30 10.01 -2.16
CA GLY A 124 -5.33 9.68 -1.17
C GLY A 124 -5.96 8.30 -1.37
N ALA A 125 -5.57 7.55 -2.41
CA ALA A 125 -5.97 6.16 -2.58
C ALA A 125 -5.60 5.32 -1.35
N ARG A 126 -6.43 4.31 -1.07
CA ARG A 126 -6.21 3.35 0.02
C ARG A 126 -6.54 1.95 -0.47
N LEU A 127 -5.76 0.98 -0.03
CA LEU A 127 -5.95 -0.42 -0.32
C LEU A 127 -6.55 -1.10 0.91
N ASN A 128 -7.80 -1.55 0.80
CA ASN A 128 -8.48 -2.27 1.85
C ASN A 128 -8.37 -3.78 1.60
N VAL A 129 -7.85 -4.52 2.58
CA VAL A 129 -7.65 -5.97 2.50
C VAL A 129 -8.21 -6.62 3.75
N ASP A 130 -9.05 -7.63 3.60
CA ASP A 130 -9.61 -8.42 4.69
C ASP A 130 -8.96 -9.79 4.71
N VAL A 131 -8.42 -10.17 5.86
CA VAL A 131 -7.76 -11.47 6.06
C VAL A 131 -8.37 -12.15 7.27
N LEU A 132 -8.92 -13.34 7.07
CA LEU A 132 -9.29 -14.23 8.17
C LEU A 132 -8.02 -14.88 8.71
N VAL A 133 -7.85 -14.86 10.03
CA VAL A 133 -6.79 -15.59 10.73
C VAL A 133 -7.37 -16.41 11.87
N GLU A 134 -6.82 -17.60 12.07
CA GLU A 134 -7.05 -18.43 13.25
C GLU A 134 -5.70 -18.66 13.95
N PHE A 135 -5.62 -18.30 15.23
CA PHE A 135 -4.38 -18.47 15.99
C PHE A 135 -4.22 -19.92 16.44
N GLY A 136 -3.18 -20.59 15.97
CA GLY A 136 -2.82 -21.95 16.34
C GLY A 136 -1.81 -22.00 17.50
N PRO A 137 -1.59 -23.18 18.11
CA PRO A 137 -0.64 -23.36 19.19
C PRO A 137 0.80 -23.01 18.76
N SER A 138 1.69 -22.82 19.74
CA SER A 138 3.12 -22.60 19.50
C SER A 138 3.50 -21.36 18.67
N GLY A 139 2.56 -20.44 18.40
CA GLY A 139 2.85 -19.23 17.62
C GLY A 139 2.69 -19.40 16.12
N THR A 140 1.98 -20.45 15.66
CA THR A 140 1.60 -20.65 14.26
C THR A 140 0.15 -20.28 14.01
N PHE A 141 -0.26 -20.11 12.76
CA PHE A 141 -1.66 -19.93 12.40
C PHE A 141 -2.28 -21.28 12.01
N ALA A 142 -3.50 -21.54 12.48
CA ALA A 142 -4.30 -22.70 12.06
C ALA A 142 -4.99 -22.45 10.71
N GLU A 143 -5.39 -21.20 10.45
CA GLU A 143 -5.94 -20.76 9.17
C GLU A 143 -5.46 -19.33 8.88
N VAL A 144 -5.14 -19.07 7.62
CA VAL A 144 -5.04 -17.72 7.06
C VAL A 144 -5.70 -17.73 5.69
N ALA A 145 -6.69 -16.87 5.47
CA ALA A 145 -7.42 -16.80 4.22
C ALA A 145 -7.72 -15.36 3.82
N LEU A 146 -7.44 -15.01 2.57
CA LEU A 146 -7.87 -13.74 2.00
C LEU A 146 -9.39 -13.74 1.85
N LYS A 147 -10.04 -12.65 2.28
CA LYS A 147 -11.49 -12.42 2.15
C LYS A 147 -11.83 -11.24 1.24
N SER A 148 -10.83 -10.60 0.63
CA SER A 148 -11.02 -9.52 -0.35
C SER A 148 -10.98 -10.03 -1.79
N PRO A 149 -12.11 -10.08 -2.51
CA PRO A 149 -12.13 -10.54 -3.90
C PRO A 149 -11.51 -9.54 -4.88
N PHE A 150 -11.46 -8.26 -4.51
CA PHE A 150 -10.97 -7.17 -5.36
C PHE A 150 -9.47 -6.91 -5.25
N VAL A 151 -8.75 -7.71 -4.45
CA VAL A 151 -7.30 -7.57 -4.25
C VAL A 151 -6.64 -8.87 -4.65
N ALA A 152 -6.02 -8.88 -5.84
CA ALA A 152 -5.25 -10.02 -6.31
C ALA A 152 -3.94 -10.12 -5.52
N THR A 153 -3.98 -10.85 -4.40
CA THR A 153 -2.81 -11.15 -3.56
C THR A 153 -2.98 -12.50 -2.88
N ASP A 154 -1.86 -13.17 -2.62
CA ASP A 154 -1.83 -14.35 -1.75
C ASP A 154 -1.40 -13.91 -0.36
N VAL A 155 -1.98 -14.52 0.68
CA VAL A 155 -1.62 -14.25 2.07
C VAL A 155 -1.42 -15.57 2.81
N ALA A 156 -0.32 -15.68 3.56
CA ALA A 156 -0.04 -16.83 4.40
C ALA A 156 0.47 -16.39 5.78
N GLY A 157 0.15 -17.16 6.83
CA GLY A 157 0.66 -16.92 8.17
C GLY A 157 2.13 -17.29 8.30
N ILE A 158 2.93 -16.43 8.94
CA ILE A 158 4.33 -16.75 9.25
C ILE A 158 4.45 -17.18 10.71
N ALA A 159 4.18 -16.25 11.63
CA ALA A 159 4.32 -16.48 13.06
C ALA A 159 3.54 -15.43 13.85
N TRP A 160 3.22 -15.75 15.09
CA TRP A 160 2.67 -14.80 16.06
C TRP A 160 3.25 -15.02 17.45
N SER A 161 3.28 -13.96 18.24
CA SER A 161 3.74 -13.96 19.62
C SER A 161 3.02 -12.90 20.44
N VAL A 162 2.93 -13.17 21.74
CA VAL A 162 2.50 -12.17 22.71
C VAL A 162 3.73 -11.62 23.39
N GLU A 163 3.89 -10.32 23.30
CA GLU A 163 4.82 -9.60 24.13
C GLU A 163 4.16 -9.29 25.49
N GLY A 164 4.83 -9.75 26.56
CA GLY A 164 4.40 -9.54 27.94
C GLY A 164 4.19 -8.07 28.24
N ALA A 165 3.30 -7.79 29.18
CA ALA A 165 2.89 -6.43 29.46
C ALA A 165 4.06 -5.56 29.92
N ARG A 166 4.26 -4.43 29.23
CA ARG A 166 5.28 -3.42 29.57
C ARG A 166 4.59 -2.29 30.32
N GLY A 167 5.10 -1.92 31.50
CA GLY A 167 4.59 -0.80 32.32
C GLY A 167 4.68 -1.07 33.82
N THR A 168 4.29 -0.13 34.66
CA THR A 168 4.16 -0.30 36.13
C THR A 168 2.69 -0.19 36.53
N GLY A 169 2.18 -1.13 37.32
CA GLY A 169 0.82 -1.11 37.86
C GLY A 169 -0.29 -1.49 36.86
N SER A 170 -1.46 -0.84 36.97
CA SER A 170 -2.69 -1.17 36.23
C SER A 170 -2.67 -0.87 34.72
N LEU A 171 -1.57 -0.33 34.20
CA LEU A 171 -1.38 0.01 32.78
C LEU A 171 -0.58 -1.05 32.00
N GLN A 172 -0.38 -2.22 32.60
CA GLN A 172 0.24 -3.38 31.96
C GLN A 172 -0.63 -3.83 30.75
N GLN A 173 -0.19 -3.48 29.55
CA GLN A 173 -0.81 -3.91 28.29
C GLN A 173 0.10 -4.88 27.55
N SER A 174 -0.40 -6.08 27.30
CA SER A 174 0.25 -7.02 26.40
C SER A 174 0.02 -6.63 24.95
N THR A 175 1.00 -6.90 24.09
CA THR A 175 0.92 -6.61 22.67
C THR A 175 0.99 -7.92 21.89
N LEU A 176 -0.05 -8.22 21.12
CA LEU A 176 0.03 -9.25 20.10
C LEU A 176 0.88 -8.72 18.94
N ARG A 177 1.87 -9.50 18.52
CA ARG A 177 2.64 -9.28 17.31
C ARG A 177 2.50 -10.49 16.40
N PHE A 178 2.35 -10.25 15.12
CA PHE A 178 2.33 -11.33 14.13
C PHE A 178 2.84 -10.86 12.79
N SER A 179 3.21 -11.81 11.94
CA SER A 179 3.62 -11.54 10.58
C SER A 179 2.87 -12.42 9.59
N LEU A 180 2.52 -11.81 8.46
CA LEU A 180 1.89 -12.46 7.33
C LEU A 180 2.80 -12.30 6.12
N GLN A 181 2.93 -13.36 5.33
CA GLN A 181 3.57 -13.32 4.02
C GLN A 181 2.53 -12.87 3.00
N THR A 182 2.90 -11.98 2.08
CA THR A 182 2.05 -11.57 0.95
C THR A 182 2.79 -11.65 -0.38
N SER A 183 2.08 -11.94 -1.47
CA SER A 183 2.61 -11.82 -2.84
C SER A 183 2.70 -10.37 -3.34
N GLY A 184 2.21 -9.41 -2.55
CA GLY A 184 2.10 -8.00 -2.90
C GLY A 184 0.75 -7.67 -3.52
N ALA A 185 0.40 -6.38 -3.50
CA ALA A 185 -0.84 -5.85 -4.07
C ALA A 185 -0.66 -4.36 -4.37
N ALA A 186 -1.42 -3.81 -5.31
CA ALA A 186 -1.39 -2.38 -5.61
C ALA A 186 -2.76 -1.85 -6.00
N ARG A 187 -3.00 -0.57 -5.65
CA ARG A 187 -4.15 0.22 -6.08
C ARG A 187 -3.71 1.68 -6.18
N GLY A 188 -3.83 2.27 -7.36
CA GLY A 188 -3.34 3.62 -7.63
C GLY A 188 -1.85 3.77 -7.29
N ASP A 189 -1.51 4.74 -6.45
CA ASP A 189 -0.15 5.01 -5.95
C ASP A 189 0.13 4.37 -4.58
N VAL A 190 -0.72 3.44 -4.13
CA VAL A 190 -0.53 2.62 -2.93
C VAL A 190 -0.21 1.19 -3.33
N SER A 191 0.79 0.62 -2.67
CA SER A 191 1.19 -0.76 -2.89
C SER A 191 1.66 -1.42 -1.60
N ILE A 192 1.31 -2.70 -1.43
CA ILE A 192 1.89 -3.63 -0.47
C ILE A 192 3.02 -4.36 -1.19
N PRO A 193 4.27 -4.30 -0.70
CA PRO A 193 5.37 -5.05 -1.29
C PRO A 193 5.21 -6.55 -1.04
N ALA A 194 5.65 -7.38 -1.97
CA ALA A 194 5.80 -8.81 -1.74
C ALA A 194 6.77 -9.07 -0.58
N GLY A 195 6.46 -10.05 0.26
CA GLY A 195 7.25 -10.38 1.45
C GLY A 195 6.46 -10.32 2.75
N PRO A 196 7.16 -10.26 3.90
CA PRO A 196 6.51 -10.21 5.20
C PRO A 196 5.98 -8.80 5.52
N ILE A 197 4.71 -8.75 5.93
CA ILE A 197 4.13 -7.63 6.67
C ILE A 197 4.09 -7.99 8.16
N TYR A 198 4.32 -7.00 9.01
CA TYR A 198 4.37 -7.15 10.46
C TYR A 198 3.28 -6.33 11.12
N CYS A 199 2.52 -6.97 11.97
CA CYS A 199 1.34 -6.41 12.60
C CYS A 199 1.52 -6.37 14.12
N SER A 200 1.01 -5.33 14.75
CA SER A 200 0.98 -5.22 16.20
C SER A 200 -0.30 -4.58 16.71
N VAL A 201 -0.91 -5.18 17.73
CA VAL A 201 -2.13 -4.68 18.36
C VAL A 201 -2.13 -5.00 19.85
N PRO A 202 -2.60 -4.09 20.72
CA PRO A 202 -2.80 -4.43 22.13
C PRO A 202 -3.81 -5.58 22.29
N ALA A 203 -3.57 -6.47 23.24
CA ALA A 203 -4.41 -7.63 23.51
C ALA A 203 -4.63 -7.83 25.01
N TRP A 204 -5.81 -8.35 25.37
CA TRP A 204 -6.21 -8.62 26.76
C TRP A 204 -7.12 -9.86 26.81
N GLY A 205 -6.62 -10.93 27.43
CA GLY A 205 -7.21 -12.26 27.32
C GLY A 205 -7.41 -12.69 25.84
N ALA A 206 -8.52 -13.35 25.56
CA ALA A 206 -8.87 -13.78 24.21
C ALA A 206 -9.38 -12.65 23.28
N ARG A 207 -9.06 -11.37 23.57
CA ARG A 207 -9.57 -10.21 22.85
C ARG A 207 -8.44 -9.32 22.34
N LEU A 208 -8.55 -8.93 21.08
CA LEU A 208 -7.72 -7.90 20.48
C LEU A 208 -8.36 -6.53 20.67
N SER A 209 -7.54 -5.49 20.75
CA SER A 209 -8.03 -4.13 20.90
C SER A 209 -8.92 -3.73 19.73
N ARG A 210 -10.03 -3.06 20.05
CA ARG A 210 -10.88 -2.38 19.05
C ARG A 210 -10.18 -1.15 18.46
N SER A 211 -9.15 -0.63 19.13
CA SER A 211 -8.31 0.43 18.57
C SER A 211 -7.49 -0.12 17.40
N ARG A 212 -7.26 0.72 16.39
CA ARG A 212 -6.46 0.38 15.21
C ARG A 212 -5.09 -0.21 15.60
N GLY A 213 -4.83 -1.43 15.15
CA GLY A 213 -3.50 -2.03 15.13
C GLY A 213 -2.63 -1.43 14.04
N MET A 214 -1.32 -1.59 14.16
CA MET A 214 -0.35 -1.02 13.22
C MET A 214 0.18 -2.10 12.27
N VAL A 215 0.33 -1.74 11.00
CA VAL A 215 0.90 -2.59 9.94
C VAL A 215 2.20 -1.96 9.46
N THR A 216 3.26 -2.75 9.44
CA THR A 216 4.59 -2.30 9.02
C THR A 216 5.24 -3.28 8.04
N VAL A 217 6.14 -2.78 7.22
CA VAL A 217 7.01 -3.58 6.35
C VAL A 217 8.46 -3.29 6.67
N ARG A 218 9.35 -4.22 6.36
CA ARG A 218 10.78 -3.97 6.40
C ARG A 218 11.29 -3.62 5.01
N GLN A 219 11.90 -2.44 4.89
CA GLN A 219 12.45 -1.97 3.63
C GLN A 219 13.88 -1.49 3.81
N LYS A 220 14.72 -1.72 2.79
CA LYS A 220 16.09 -1.22 2.77
C LYS A 220 16.10 0.26 2.42
N ARG A 221 16.66 1.07 3.32
CA ARG A 221 17.04 2.45 3.04
C ARG A 221 18.41 2.45 2.35
N TRP A 222 18.46 2.98 1.13
CA TRP A 222 19.67 3.12 0.32
C TRP A 222 20.44 1.81 0.13
N GLY A 223 19.76 0.66 0.17
CA GLY A 223 20.38 -0.66 0.06
C GLY A 223 21.22 -1.11 1.26
N ILE A 224 21.46 -0.25 2.26
CA ILE A 224 22.45 -0.49 3.33
C ILE A 224 21.78 -0.96 4.62
N ARG A 225 20.63 -0.38 5.00
CA ARG A 225 19.99 -0.65 6.28
C ARG A 225 18.52 -1.01 6.10
N GLU A 226 18.10 -2.12 6.69
CA GLU A 226 16.68 -2.48 6.78
C GLU A 226 16.02 -1.70 7.92
N GLU A 227 14.91 -1.03 7.61
CA GLU A 227 14.14 -0.22 8.55
C GLU A 227 12.66 -0.58 8.46
N SER A 228 11.97 -0.55 9.60
CA SER A 228 10.51 -0.72 9.65
C SER A 228 9.81 0.55 9.14
N ARG A 229 8.88 0.38 8.22
CA ARG A 229 8.06 1.45 7.62
C ARG A 229 6.59 1.17 7.87
N ILE A 230 5.84 2.19 8.29
CA ILE A 230 4.40 2.08 8.52
C ILE A 230 3.70 2.01 7.17
N LEU A 231 2.99 0.91 6.94
CA LEU A 231 2.21 0.67 5.73
C LEU A 231 0.75 1.09 5.92
N GLY A 232 0.26 1.06 7.15
CA GLY A 232 -1.12 1.37 7.42
C GLY A 232 -1.53 0.88 8.79
N VAL A 233 -2.83 0.66 8.92
CA VAL A 233 -3.47 0.23 10.14
C VAL A 233 -4.38 -0.95 9.84
N PHE A 234 -4.78 -1.67 10.87
CA PHE A 234 -5.81 -2.69 10.74
C PHE A 234 -6.76 -2.64 11.92
N SER A 235 -7.99 -3.11 11.71
CA SER A 235 -8.91 -3.44 12.80
C SER A 235 -9.08 -4.96 12.87
N ALA A 236 -9.35 -5.46 14.07
CA ALA A 236 -9.52 -6.88 14.30
C ALA A 236 -10.92 -7.13 14.85
N GLN A 237 -11.68 -7.96 14.15
CA GLN A 237 -13.00 -8.38 14.57
C GLN A 237 -13.01 -9.88 14.81
N ARG A 238 -13.41 -10.29 16.01
CA ARG A 238 -13.53 -11.71 16.34
C ARG A 238 -14.70 -12.30 15.56
N VAL A 239 -14.51 -13.51 15.02
CA VAL A 239 -15.56 -14.33 14.42
C VAL A 239 -15.64 -15.66 15.16
N GLU A 240 -16.83 -16.24 15.19
CA GLU A 240 -17.11 -17.52 15.86
C GLU A 240 -16.91 -18.71 14.92
#